data_AF-A0A7U3ZS51-F1
#
_entry.id   AF-A0A7U3ZS51-F1
#
_cell.length_a   1.000
_cell.length_b   1.000
_cell.length_c   1.000
_cell.angle_alpha   90.00
_cell.angle_beta   90.00
_cell.angle_gamma   90.00
#
_symmetry.space_group_name_H-M   'P 1'
#
loop_
_entity.id
_entity.type
_entity.pdbx_description
1 polymer ?
#
loop_
_entity_poly.entity_id
_entity_poly.type
_entity_poly.pdbx_seq_one_letter_code
_entity_poly.pdbx_strand_id
1 'polypeptide(L)'
;MKKVNKFLAALPVIFITSLSAISCTNKSNKIDIDNNNNNNNNGVNKPDNNHKKPDSQNNPVEDFKDLDSLKTEIDFQHYNFYKEKDPITAWSSLKNDTETISKSIFEGNIELKNKYRLEVDSNINPSFDQENGVINNVSIKFIKTISSNSQSVTKKFTFKGFKGKENNFVNNKNDYLIQKELDENLKGIFPSMMAYMLLYFENVNEYEKLQASGNVINFEELKNVNHNLFKDKFGGFSVGTKELLFDYKDGLEKLYKNKITQASFDDINGILKLSVDIQNSDNSSREPSIVKEFTFKGFRKANFKNPEQNVISVFLTQSDFREIIENTNIEKIIKNIVEKSNNTDNNISVENNSHFNEFLTKQIKREVLKKLKVTIIDNEHSIYNSTQTLAIQNQKNGNKRSILGLNGNMSLYPFNTQITSDSIKEIYLNYEKENKKLKIEFNLEIPFYSTPLSDLRSHAVSLEKKILLKITSQYTLN
;
A
#
# COMPACT_ATOMS: atom_id res chain seq x y z
N MET A 1 30.68 34.80 41.58
CA MET A 1 30.65 33.33 41.61
C MET A 1 30.12 32.82 40.27
N LYS A 2 30.98 32.21 39.45
CA LYS A 2 30.66 31.71 38.11
C LYS A 2 30.03 30.31 38.22
N LYS A 3 28.84 30.11 37.65
CA LYS A 3 28.27 28.76 37.44
C LYS A 3 28.54 28.35 36.00
N VAL A 4 29.31 27.28 35.84
CA VAL A 4 29.62 26.61 34.57
C VAL A 4 28.61 25.48 34.39
N ASN A 5 27.80 25.56 33.35
CA ASN A 5 27.01 24.43 32.84
C ASN A 5 27.94 23.50 32.07
N LYS A 6 28.01 22.23 32.49
CA LYS A 6 28.65 21.16 31.70
C LYS A 6 27.57 20.48 30.85
N PHE A 7 27.59 20.75 29.56
CA PHE A 7 26.98 19.88 28.54
C PHE A 7 27.89 18.66 28.36
N LEU A 8 27.34 17.47 28.55
CA LEU A 8 28.00 16.21 28.20
C LEU A 8 27.60 15.86 26.77
N ALA A 9 28.55 15.93 25.85
CA ALA A 9 28.39 15.47 24.48
C ALA A 9 28.55 13.94 24.45
N ALA A 10 27.50 13.22 24.03
CA ALA A 10 27.59 11.81 23.71
C ALA A 10 28.07 11.66 22.25
N LEU A 11 29.27 11.10 22.09
CA LEU A 11 29.83 10.67 20.80
C LEU A 11 29.09 9.41 20.30
N PRO A 12 28.73 9.30 19.01
CA PRO A 12 28.24 8.05 18.46
C PRO A 12 29.41 7.11 18.16
N VAL A 13 29.33 5.92 18.73
CA VAL A 13 30.22 4.78 18.42
C VAL A 13 29.85 4.26 17.03
N ILE A 14 30.80 4.39 16.10
CA ILE A 14 30.72 3.87 14.74
C ILE A 14 30.95 2.35 14.81
N PHE A 15 29.90 1.55 14.63
CA PHE A 15 30.03 0.13 14.32
C PHE A 15 29.99 -0.06 12.80
N ILE A 16 31.15 -0.32 12.21
CA ILE A 16 31.29 -0.82 10.83
C ILE A 16 31.15 -2.34 10.91
N THR A 17 30.05 -2.88 10.41
CA THR A 17 29.96 -4.31 10.07
C THR A 17 29.88 -4.43 8.55
N SER A 18 31.03 -4.76 7.96
CA SER A 18 31.15 -5.28 6.60
C SER A 18 30.49 -6.65 6.52
N LEU A 19 29.47 -6.82 5.67
CA LEU A 19 29.08 -8.15 5.20
C LEU A 19 29.17 -8.25 3.68
N SER A 20 30.03 -9.18 3.31
CA SER A 20 30.39 -9.68 1.99
C SER A 20 29.21 -10.29 1.23
N ALA A 21 29.17 -9.99 -0.07
CA ALA A 21 28.30 -10.61 -1.05
C ALA A 21 28.63 -12.11 -1.21
N ILE A 22 27.61 -12.96 -1.17
CA ILE A 22 27.66 -14.32 -1.69
C ILE A 22 26.54 -14.44 -2.73
N SER A 23 26.99 -14.56 -3.98
CA SER A 23 26.18 -14.87 -5.15
C SER A 23 25.86 -16.37 -5.16
N CYS A 24 24.59 -16.72 -5.38
CA CYS A 24 24.20 -18.06 -5.82
C CYS A 24 23.13 -17.92 -6.90
N THR A 25 23.55 -18.17 -8.12
CA THR A 25 22.71 -18.44 -9.30
C THR A 25 21.93 -19.73 -9.13
N ASN A 26 20.64 -19.73 -9.46
CA ASN A 26 20.00 -20.94 -10.00
C ASN A 26 18.89 -20.57 -11.00
N LYS A 27 19.11 -21.03 -12.24
CA LYS A 27 18.16 -21.09 -13.35
C LYS A 27 17.06 -22.11 -13.03
N SER A 28 15.83 -21.81 -13.43
CA SER A 28 14.92 -22.85 -13.93
C SER A 28 13.95 -22.26 -14.95
N ASN A 29 13.62 -23.11 -15.92
CA ASN A 29 13.12 -22.80 -17.25
C ASN A 29 11.64 -22.38 -17.30
N LYS A 30 11.37 -21.47 -18.23
CA LYS A 30 10.08 -21.24 -18.88
C LYS A 30 9.71 -22.44 -19.75
N ILE A 31 8.44 -22.84 -19.75
CA ILE A 31 7.80 -23.51 -20.89
C ILE A 31 6.51 -22.75 -21.18
N ASP A 32 6.51 -22.02 -22.30
CA ASP A 32 5.34 -21.53 -23.02
C ASP A 32 4.94 -22.62 -24.02
N ILE A 33 3.66 -23.00 -24.12
CA ILE A 33 3.09 -23.54 -25.37
C ILE A 33 1.64 -23.04 -25.52
N ASP A 34 1.46 -22.14 -26.47
CA ASP A 34 0.21 -21.85 -27.15
C ASP A 34 0.16 -22.62 -28.50
N ASN A 35 -1.07 -23.01 -28.84
CA ASN A 35 -1.69 -23.09 -30.18
C ASN A 35 -1.52 -24.28 -31.16
N ASN A 36 -2.69 -24.53 -31.77
CA ASN A 36 -3.07 -25.13 -33.06
C ASN A 36 -3.29 -26.65 -33.11
N ASN A 37 -4.54 -27.13 -33.28
CA ASN A 37 -5.52 -27.04 -34.40
C ASN A 37 -5.19 -27.86 -35.66
N ASN A 38 -6.28 -28.40 -36.21
CA ASN A 38 -6.54 -28.98 -37.54
C ASN A 38 -6.24 -30.48 -37.73
N ASN A 39 -7.05 -31.25 -38.46
CA ASN A 39 -8.45 -31.20 -38.94
C ASN A 39 -8.67 -32.48 -39.78
N ASN A 40 -9.91 -32.95 -39.92
CA ASN A 40 -10.51 -33.56 -41.12
C ASN A 40 -11.94 -34.04 -40.76
N ASN A 41 -12.98 -33.28 -41.15
CA ASN A 41 -13.77 -33.37 -42.41
C ASN A 41 -14.75 -34.57 -42.41
N ASN A 42 -16.03 -34.53 -42.82
CA ASN A 42 -16.98 -33.53 -43.34
C ASN A 42 -18.39 -34.15 -43.21
N GLY A 43 -19.43 -33.41 -42.74
CA GLY A 43 -20.63 -32.99 -43.49
C GLY A 43 -21.66 -34.11 -43.79
N VAL A 44 -22.99 -34.01 -43.54
CA VAL A 44 -23.95 -32.97 -43.91
C VAL A 44 -25.38 -33.38 -43.43
N ASN A 45 -26.24 -32.39 -43.16
CA ASN A 45 -27.73 -32.36 -43.08
C ASN A 45 -28.53 -32.85 -41.85
N LYS A 46 -29.28 -31.89 -41.27
CA LYS A 46 -30.54 -32.04 -40.50
C LYS A 46 -31.73 -32.05 -41.49
N PRO A 47 -32.89 -32.70 -41.20
CA PRO A 47 -33.91 -32.10 -40.33
C PRO A 47 -34.82 -33.05 -39.50
N ASP A 48 -35.44 -32.46 -38.48
CA ASP A 48 -36.80 -32.62 -37.93
C ASP A 48 -37.46 -33.94 -37.47
N ASN A 49 -37.96 -33.81 -36.23
CA ASN A 49 -39.30 -34.10 -35.69
C ASN A 49 -39.77 -35.51 -35.30
N ASN A 50 -40.08 -35.60 -34.00
CA ASN A 50 -41.27 -36.17 -33.38
C ASN A 50 -41.63 -37.64 -33.68
N HIS A 51 -41.47 -38.52 -32.67
CA HIS A 51 -42.61 -39.10 -31.94
C HIS A 51 -42.22 -40.01 -30.76
N LYS A 52 -42.79 -39.64 -29.61
CA LYS A 52 -43.30 -40.42 -28.47
C LYS A 52 -42.65 -41.77 -28.08
N LYS A 53 -42.18 -41.77 -26.82
CA LYS A 53 -42.07 -42.91 -25.88
C LYS A 53 -43.16 -43.98 -26.06
N PRO A 54 -42.79 -45.23 -25.74
CA PRO A 54 -43.54 -45.99 -24.75
C PRO A 54 -42.69 -46.32 -23.51
N ASP A 55 -43.40 -46.56 -22.42
CA ASP A 55 -42.95 -46.70 -21.04
C ASP A 55 -41.72 -47.58 -20.84
N SER A 56 -40.68 -46.95 -20.29
CA SER A 56 -39.71 -47.64 -19.44
C SER A 56 -40.20 -47.46 -18.01
N GLN A 57 -40.59 -48.58 -17.42
CA GLN A 57 -40.96 -48.72 -16.02
C GLN A 57 -39.98 -47.94 -15.12
N ASN A 58 -40.53 -47.02 -14.32
CA ASN A 58 -39.83 -46.40 -13.21
C ASN A 58 -39.31 -47.51 -12.27
N ASN A 59 -38.05 -47.89 -12.41
CA ASN A 59 -37.30 -48.36 -11.25
C ASN A 59 -37.28 -47.17 -10.28
N PRO A 60 -37.76 -47.33 -9.02
CA PRO A 60 -37.65 -46.24 -8.07
C PRO A 60 -36.17 -45.91 -7.91
N VAL A 61 -35.77 -44.68 -8.27
CA VAL A 61 -34.50 -44.11 -7.79
C VAL A 61 -34.67 -44.03 -6.28
N GLU A 62 -34.13 -45.03 -5.60
CA GLU A 62 -34.42 -45.33 -4.21
C GLU A 62 -33.70 -44.29 -3.33
N ASP A 63 -34.47 -43.32 -2.87
CA ASP A 63 -33.98 -42.05 -2.32
C ASP A 63 -33.37 -42.18 -0.91
N PHE A 64 -32.24 -41.52 -0.66
CA PHE A 64 -31.56 -41.42 0.65
C PHE A 64 -31.98 -40.17 1.44
N LYS A 65 -33.08 -39.51 1.04
CA LYS A 65 -33.66 -38.32 1.70
C LYS A 65 -33.88 -38.45 3.20
N ASP A 66 -34.14 -39.66 3.70
CA ASP A 66 -34.32 -39.88 5.14
C ASP A 66 -33.04 -39.54 5.95
N LEU A 67 -31.86 -39.60 5.32
CA LEU A 67 -30.60 -39.16 5.91
C LEU A 67 -30.46 -37.64 6.01
N ASP A 68 -31.32 -36.83 5.36
CA ASP A 68 -31.26 -35.36 5.46
C ASP A 68 -31.69 -34.85 6.83
N SER A 69 -32.37 -35.68 7.61
CA SER A 69 -32.76 -35.40 9.00
C SER A 69 -31.61 -35.56 10.01
N LEU A 70 -30.47 -36.15 9.62
CA LEU A 70 -29.35 -36.38 10.53
C LEU A 70 -28.62 -35.09 10.87
N LYS A 71 -28.25 -34.94 12.15
CA LYS A 71 -27.33 -33.90 12.59
C LYS A 71 -25.95 -34.17 11.99
N THR A 72 -25.40 -33.18 11.30
CA THR A 72 -24.06 -33.26 10.71
C THR A 72 -22.95 -32.91 11.70
N GLU A 73 -23.30 -32.28 12.83
CA GLU A 73 -22.40 -32.09 13.97
C GLU A 73 -22.61 -33.18 15.02
N ILE A 74 -21.56 -33.92 15.34
CA ILE A 74 -21.58 -35.03 16.31
C ILE A 74 -20.64 -34.70 17.46
N ASP A 75 -21.12 -34.83 18.69
CA ASP A 75 -20.38 -34.49 19.90
C ASP A 75 -19.84 -35.74 20.61
N PHE A 76 -18.53 -35.76 20.84
CA PHE A 76 -17.81 -36.84 21.50
C PHE A 76 -17.41 -36.49 22.95
N GLN A 77 -17.83 -35.34 23.49
CA GLN A 77 -17.44 -34.89 24.83
C GLN A 77 -17.83 -35.87 25.95
N HIS A 78 -18.88 -36.66 25.75
CA HIS A 78 -19.34 -37.68 26.72
C HIS A 78 -18.51 -38.97 26.72
N TYR A 79 -17.63 -39.16 25.73
CA TYR A 79 -16.76 -40.32 25.65
C TYR A 79 -15.42 -40.04 26.33
N ASN A 80 -15.22 -40.59 27.52
CA ASN A 80 -14.00 -40.36 28.33
C ASN A 80 -12.70 -40.60 27.57
N PHE A 81 -12.65 -41.61 26.70
CA PHE A 81 -11.47 -41.92 25.90
C PHE A 81 -11.16 -40.84 24.85
N TYR A 82 -12.19 -40.27 24.22
CA TYR A 82 -12.04 -39.32 23.12
C TYR A 82 -11.89 -37.87 23.62
N LYS A 83 -12.62 -37.49 24.68
CA LYS A 83 -12.60 -36.11 25.22
C LYS A 83 -11.21 -35.66 25.71
N GLU A 84 -10.34 -36.60 26.06
CA GLU A 84 -8.99 -36.32 26.59
C GLU A 84 -7.90 -36.29 25.52
N LYS A 85 -8.24 -36.61 24.27
CA LYS A 85 -7.28 -36.71 23.15
C LYS A 85 -7.43 -35.51 22.21
N ASP A 86 -6.32 -35.06 21.62
CA ASP A 86 -6.37 -34.08 20.55
C ASP A 86 -7.05 -34.66 19.28
N PRO A 87 -7.56 -33.83 18.37
CA PRO A 87 -8.30 -34.29 17.19
C PRO A 87 -7.58 -35.32 16.32
N ILE A 88 -6.25 -35.23 16.18
CA ILE A 88 -5.49 -36.17 15.34
C ILE A 88 -5.40 -37.53 16.04
N THR A 89 -5.02 -37.52 17.31
CA THR A 89 -4.92 -38.74 18.12
C THR A 89 -6.29 -39.41 18.25
N ALA A 90 -7.35 -38.64 18.50
CA ALA A 90 -8.71 -39.14 18.57
C ALA A 90 -9.15 -39.79 17.25
N TRP A 91 -8.92 -39.13 16.11
CA TRP A 91 -9.27 -39.68 14.79
C TRP A 91 -8.54 -40.98 14.46
N SER A 92 -7.27 -41.09 14.85
CA SER A 92 -6.47 -42.30 14.60
C SER A 92 -7.11 -43.56 15.18
N SER A 93 -7.80 -43.43 16.32
CA SER A 93 -8.57 -44.51 16.96
C SER A 93 -10.00 -44.57 16.43
N LEU A 94 -10.67 -43.42 16.31
CA LEU A 94 -12.09 -43.32 15.96
C LEU A 94 -12.40 -43.84 14.55
N LYS A 95 -11.49 -43.66 13.57
CA LYS A 95 -11.71 -44.10 12.18
C LYS A 95 -11.94 -45.61 12.03
N ASN A 96 -11.49 -46.41 13.00
CA ASN A 96 -11.66 -47.86 13.04
C ASN A 96 -12.79 -48.29 14.02
N ASP A 97 -13.33 -47.36 14.79
CA ASP A 97 -14.41 -47.58 15.76
C ASP A 97 -15.77 -47.22 15.15
N THR A 98 -16.17 -48.04 14.17
CA THR A 98 -17.43 -47.87 13.45
C THR A 98 -18.65 -48.02 14.35
N GLU A 99 -18.54 -48.74 15.47
CA GLU A 99 -19.61 -48.88 16.46
C GLU A 99 -19.88 -47.55 17.17
N THR A 100 -18.84 -46.88 17.69
CA THR A 100 -19.01 -45.58 18.35
C THR A 100 -19.50 -44.52 17.37
N ILE A 101 -18.96 -44.48 16.14
CA ILE A 101 -19.43 -43.56 15.09
C ILE A 101 -20.92 -43.82 14.79
N SER A 102 -21.31 -45.08 14.61
CA SER A 102 -22.70 -45.47 14.33
C SER A 102 -23.64 -45.09 15.46
N LYS A 103 -23.25 -45.37 16.72
CA LYS A 103 -24.02 -44.99 17.89
C LYS A 103 -24.23 -43.48 17.99
N SER A 104 -23.20 -42.70 17.68
CA SER A 104 -23.23 -41.24 17.80
C SER A 104 -24.02 -40.58 16.66
N ILE A 105 -23.89 -41.08 15.42
CA ILE A 105 -24.64 -40.56 14.26
C ILE A 105 -26.13 -40.90 14.34
N PHE A 106 -26.46 -42.12 14.79
CA PHE A 106 -27.86 -42.55 14.94
C PHE A 106 -28.45 -42.29 16.32
N GLU A 107 -27.84 -41.41 17.11
CA GLU A 107 -28.37 -41.07 18.43
C GLU A 107 -29.83 -40.58 18.28
N GLY A 108 -30.76 -41.29 18.95
CA GLY A 108 -32.20 -41.04 18.87
C GLY A 108 -32.91 -41.52 17.60
N ASN A 109 -32.22 -42.15 16.64
CA ASN A 109 -32.78 -42.56 15.34
C ASN A 109 -32.62 -44.08 15.06
N ILE A 110 -33.36 -44.90 15.81
CA ILE A 110 -33.29 -46.38 15.74
C ILE A 110 -33.70 -46.91 14.36
N GLU A 111 -34.68 -46.28 13.70
CA GLU A 111 -35.16 -46.69 12.38
C GLU A 111 -34.06 -46.60 11.31
N LEU A 112 -33.29 -45.50 11.30
CA LEU A 112 -32.17 -45.31 10.38
C LEU A 112 -31.03 -46.29 10.67
N LYS A 113 -30.77 -46.57 11.96
CA LYS A 113 -29.74 -47.54 12.39
C LYS A 113 -29.99 -48.95 11.84
N ASN A 114 -31.25 -49.37 11.76
CA ASN A 114 -31.60 -50.68 11.23
C ASN A 114 -31.56 -50.73 9.69
N LYS A 115 -31.76 -49.58 9.03
CA LYS A 115 -31.79 -49.46 7.58
C LYS A 115 -30.41 -49.32 6.93
N TYR A 116 -29.44 -48.75 7.64
CA TYR A 116 -28.11 -48.43 7.11
C TYR A 116 -26.95 -48.93 7.96
N ARG A 117 -25.95 -49.51 7.31
CA ARG A 117 -24.60 -49.69 7.86
C ARG A 117 -23.72 -48.50 7.49
N LEU A 118 -22.81 -48.12 8.39
CA LEU A 118 -21.84 -47.05 8.16
C LEU A 118 -20.45 -47.61 7.89
N GLU A 119 -19.74 -46.95 6.98
CA GLU A 119 -18.31 -47.13 6.75
C GLU A 119 -17.65 -45.75 6.66
N VAL A 120 -16.45 -45.61 7.24
CA VAL A 120 -15.66 -44.39 7.07
C VAL A 120 -15.05 -44.41 5.67
N ASP A 121 -15.29 -43.36 4.88
CA ASP A 121 -14.70 -43.24 3.55
C ASP A 121 -13.22 -42.85 3.68
N SER A 122 -12.36 -43.86 3.56
CA SER A 122 -10.91 -43.71 3.75
C SER A 122 -10.22 -42.97 2.61
N ASN A 123 -10.92 -42.66 1.52
CA ASN A 123 -10.35 -41.90 0.40
C ASN A 123 -10.34 -40.38 0.64
N ILE A 124 -11.06 -39.92 1.67
CA ILE A 124 -11.18 -38.49 1.99
C ILE A 124 -10.64 -38.26 3.40
N ASN A 125 -9.51 -37.56 3.49
CA ASN A 125 -8.94 -37.17 4.78
C ASN A 125 -9.73 -36.02 5.40
N PRO A 126 -10.06 -36.09 6.71
CA PRO A 126 -10.65 -34.95 7.40
C PRO A 126 -9.63 -33.83 7.64
N SER A 127 -10.14 -32.65 8.01
CA SER A 127 -9.34 -31.51 8.46
C SER A 127 -9.39 -31.40 9.98
N PHE A 128 -8.28 -31.04 10.62
CA PHE A 128 -8.14 -31.02 12.07
C PHE A 128 -7.99 -29.59 12.58
N ASP A 129 -8.93 -29.14 13.41
CA ASP A 129 -8.82 -27.92 14.20
C ASP A 129 -8.33 -28.29 15.61
N GLN A 130 -7.01 -28.26 15.78
CA GLN A 130 -6.36 -28.61 17.03
C GLN A 130 -6.63 -27.61 18.16
N GLU A 131 -6.97 -26.36 17.84
CA GLU A 131 -7.20 -25.33 18.84
C GLU A 131 -8.55 -25.55 19.51
N ASN A 132 -9.60 -25.74 18.71
CA ASN A 132 -10.97 -25.90 19.21
C ASN A 132 -11.35 -27.36 19.52
N GLY A 133 -10.46 -28.33 19.24
CA GLY A 133 -10.74 -29.74 19.48
C GLY A 133 -11.80 -30.30 18.53
N VAL A 134 -11.70 -29.98 17.23
CA VAL A 134 -12.71 -30.32 16.19
C VAL A 134 -12.07 -31.07 15.02
N ILE A 135 -12.78 -32.05 14.47
CA ILE A 135 -12.46 -32.75 13.22
C ILE A 135 -13.54 -32.42 12.20
N ASN A 136 -13.17 -31.73 11.13
CA ASN A 136 -14.07 -31.30 10.06
C ASN A 136 -14.00 -32.25 8.85
N ASN A 137 -15.08 -32.27 8.06
CA ASN A 137 -15.16 -33.02 6.79
C ASN A 137 -14.97 -34.54 6.92
N VAL A 138 -15.44 -35.13 8.02
CA VAL A 138 -15.43 -36.58 8.19
C VAL A 138 -16.44 -37.20 7.22
N SER A 139 -15.95 -37.99 6.25
CA SER A 139 -16.78 -38.59 5.21
C SER A 139 -17.26 -39.97 5.64
N ILE A 140 -18.57 -40.12 5.80
CA ILE A 140 -19.22 -41.37 6.22
C ILE A 140 -20.12 -41.88 5.09
N LYS A 141 -19.87 -43.11 4.67
CA LYS A 141 -20.62 -43.84 3.65
C LYS A 141 -21.75 -44.65 4.30
N PHE A 142 -22.98 -44.38 3.88
CA PHE A 142 -24.19 -45.10 4.30
C PHE A 142 -24.52 -46.18 3.27
N ILE A 143 -24.65 -47.42 3.71
CA ILE A 143 -24.92 -48.60 2.87
C ILE A 143 -26.23 -49.22 3.34
N LYS A 144 -27.20 -49.42 2.44
CA LYS A 144 -28.49 -50.05 2.82
C LYS A 144 -28.28 -51.51 3.22
N THR A 145 -28.80 -51.90 4.40
CA THR A 145 -28.62 -53.24 4.97
C THR A 145 -29.43 -54.33 4.24
N ILE A 146 -30.54 -53.96 3.57
CA ILE A 146 -31.55 -54.90 3.05
C ILE A 146 -31.61 -54.91 1.50
N SER A 147 -30.61 -54.34 0.79
CA SER A 147 -30.61 -54.32 -0.68
C SER A 147 -29.57 -55.29 -1.26
N SER A 148 -29.99 -56.09 -2.24
CA SER A 148 -29.12 -57.00 -3.03
C SER A 148 -28.20 -56.25 -4.00
N ASN A 149 -28.39 -54.94 -4.18
CA ASN A 149 -27.49 -54.05 -4.89
C ASN A 149 -26.87 -53.08 -3.88
N SER A 150 -25.54 -53.05 -3.77
CA SER A 150 -24.75 -52.27 -2.80
C SER A 150 -24.81 -50.75 -3.04
N GLN A 151 -26.02 -50.17 -2.99
CA GLN A 151 -26.22 -48.74 -3.11
C GLN A 151 -25.72 -48.04 -1.85
N SER A 152 -25.04 -46.92 -2.04
CA SER A 152 -24.47 -46.15 -0.96
C SER A 152 -24.40 -44.66 -1.27
N VAL A 153 -24.40 -43.84 -0.23
CA VAL A 153 -24.20 -42.39 -0.32
C VAL A 153 -23.22 -41.94 0.76
N THR A 154 -22.33 -41.01 0.43
CA THR A 154 -21.38 -40.43 1.39
C THR A 154 -21.88 -39.07 1.85
N LYS A 155 -21.90 -38.84 3.17
CA LYS A 155 -22.17 -37.54 3.79
C LYS A 155 -20.99 -37.07 4.63
N LYS A 156 -20.86 -35.76 4.79
CA LYS A 156 -19.81 -35.13 5.59
C LYS A 156 -20.33 -34.72 6.95
N PHE A 157 -19.53 -34.96 7.97
CA PHE A 157 -19.80 -34.62 9.36
C PHE A 157 -18.68 -33.78 9.95
N THR A 158 -19.02 -33.06 11.02
CA THR A 158 -18.09 -32.38 11.92
C THR A 158 -18.16 -33.06 13.27
N PHE A 159 -17.04 -33.58 13.76
CA PHE A 159 -16.94 -34.20 15.07
C PHE A 159 -16.29 -33.22 16.05
N LYS A 160 -16.93 -32.97 17.19
CA LYS A 160 -16.47 -32.03 18.23
C LYS A 160 -16.36 -32.70 19.59
N GLY A 161 -15.82 -31.99 20.57
CA GLY A 161 -15.70 -32.47 21.95
C GLY A 161 -14.37 -33.17 22.26
N PHE A 162 -13.35 -33.03 21.41
CA PHE A 162 -11.98 -33.49 21.65
C PHE A 162 -11.18 -32.44 22.45
N LYS A 163 -10.03 -32.83 22.99
CA LYS A 163 -9.16 -31.92 23.76
C LYS A 163 -8.53 -30.88 22.82
N GLY A 164 -9.00 -29.65 22.91
CA GLY A 164 -8.33 -28.49 22.30
C GLY A 164 -7.01 -28.15 22.98
N LYS A 165 -6.18 -27.33 22.34
CA LYS A 165 -4.98 -26.76 22.98
C LYS A 165 -5.38 -25.61 23.91
N GLU A 166 -5.15 -25.76 25.21
CA GLU A 166 -5.26 -24.63 26.15
C GLU A 166 -4.10 -23.65 25.94
N ASN A 167 -4.39 -22.47 25.40
CA ASN A 167 -3.42 -21.37 25.30
C ASN A 167 -3.48 -20.50 26.56
N ASN A 168 -2.91 -20.96 27.67
CA ASN A 168 -2.84 -20.22 28.94
C ASN A 168 -1.73 -19.14 28.99
N PHE A 169 -1.28 -18.59 27.86
CA PHE A 169 -0.23 -17.56 27.85
C PHE A 169 -0.85 -16.16 27.82
N VAL A 170 -0.53 -15.32 28.81
CA VAL A 170 -0.84 -13.89 28.79
C VAL A 170 0.11 -13.21 27.81
N ASN A 171 -0.41 -12.67 26.71
CA ASN A 171 0.40 -11.94 25.73
C ASN A 171 0.58 -10.48 26.17
N ASN A 172 1.76 -10.14 26.70
CA ASN A 172 2.03 -8.79 27.21
C ASN A 172 2.42 -7.79 26.11
N LYS A 173 2.48 -8.20 24.83
CA LYS A 173 2.85 -7.31 23.71
C LYS A 173 1.91 -6.13 23.52
N ASN A 174 0.65 -6.24 23.96
CA ASN A 174 -0.30 -5.14 23.88
C ASN A 174 0.16 -3.91 24.68
N ASP A 175 0.88 -4.13 25.78
CA ASP A 175 1.39 -3.09 26.67
C ASP A 175 2.81 -2.65 26.34
N TYR A 176 3.49 -3.35 25.43
CA TYR A 176 4.90 -3.14 25.12
C TYR A 176 5.19 -1.74 24.57
N LEU A 177 4.42 -1.34 23.55
CA LEU A 177 4.55 -0.05 22.87
C LEU A 177 3.43 0.89 23.29
N ILE A 178 3.83 2.06 23.77
CA ILE A 178 2.95 3.15 24.21
C ILE A 178 3.14 4.32 23.24
N GLN A 179 2.03 4.92 22.81
CA GLN A 179 2.06 6.07 21.92
C GLN A 179 2.49 7.32 22.69
N LYS A 180 3.49 8.06 22.19
CA LYS A 180 3.85 9.37 22.72
C LYS A 180 2.91 10.46 22.23
N GLU A 181 2.84 11.55 22.99
CA GLU A 181 2.42 12.83 22.43
C GLU A 181 3.43 13.30 21.39
N LEU A 182 2.94 14.00 20.36
CA LEU A 182 3.80 14.44 19.27
C LEU A 182 4.77 15.53 19.73
N ASP A 183 6.07 15.24 19.65
CA ASP A 183 7.15 16.17 19.96
C ASP A 183 7.06 17.47 19.13
N GLU A 184 7.36 18.61 19.76
CA GLU A 184 7.31 19.93 19.10
C GLU A 184 8.17 20.00 17.83
N ASN A 185 9.30 19.31 17.80
CA ASN A 185 10.20 19.29 16.64
C ASN A 185 9.60 18.48 15.46
N LEU A 186 8.58 17.65 15.72
CA LEU A 186 7.88 16.88 14.69
C LEU A 186 6.61 17.57 14.18
N LYS A 187 6.05 18.54 14.92
CA LYS A 187 4.84 19.27 14.49
C LYS A 187 5.03 20.00 13.16
N GLY A 188 6.25 20.47 12.89
CA GLY A 188 6.58 21.13 11.63
C GLY A 188 6.86 20.19 10.46
N ILE A 189 6.86 18.87 10.65
CA ILE A 189 7.14 17.87 9.62
C ILE A 189 5.84 17.43 8.94
N PHE A 190 5.85 17.30 7.61
CA PHE A 190 4.73 16.70 6.88
C PHE A 190 4.64 15.18 7.12
N PRO A 191 3.44 14.64 7.39
CA PRO A 191 3.21 13.21 7.58
C PRO A 191 3.80 12.32 6.49
N SER A 192 3.72 12.71 5.22
CA SER A 192 4.25 11.89 4.12
C SER A 192 5.76 11.66 4.23
N MET A 193 6.52 12.71 4.55
CA MET A 193 7.97 12.63 4.67
C MET A 193 8.34 11.73 5.85
N MET A 194 7.65 11.89 6.98
CA MET A 194 7.81 11.01 8.15
C MET A 194 7.50 9.55 7.81
N ALA A 195 6.37 9.27 7.15
CA ALA A 195 5.93 7.93 6.80
C ALA A 195 6.96 7.21 5.89
N TYR A 196 7.40 7.88 4.83
CA TYR A 196 8.41 7.33 3.93
C TYR A 196 9.75 7.10 4.63
N MET A 197 10.22 8.04 5.46
CA MET A 197 11.50 7.88 6.18
C MET A 197 11.45 6.75 7.22
N LEU A 198 10.36 6.61 7.97
CA LEU A 198 10.19 5.51 8.94
C LEU A 198 10.23 4.15 8.25
N LEU A 199 9.48 4.00 7.16
CA LEU A 199 9.46 2.76 6.39
C LEU A 199 10.80 2.47 5.70
N TYR A 200 11.47 3.50 5.21
CA TYR A 200 12.82 3.39 4.64
C TYR A 200 13.83 2.80 5.66
N PHE A 201 13.84 3.25 6.91
CA PHE A 201 14.73 2.67 7.93
C PHE A 201 14.40 1.22 8.29
N GLU A 202 13.15 0.79 8.11
CA GLU A 202 12.73 -0.59 8.35
C GLU A 202 13.10 -1.54 7.19
N ASN A 203 13.36 -1.02 5.98
CA ASN A 203 13.84 -1.80 4.84
C ASN A 203 14.52 -0.96 3.74
N VAL A 204 15.75 -0.50 3.99
CA VAL A 204 16.51 0.39 3.09
C VAL A 204 16.50 -0.10 1.63
N ASN A 205 16.83 -1.38 1.39
CA ASN A 205 16.95 -1.95 0.05
C ASN A 205 15.65 -1.90 -0.78
N GLU A 206 14.49 -2.00 -0.13
CA GLU A 206 13.21 -1.94 -0.85
C GLU A 206 12.82 -0.50 -1.19
N TYR A 207 13.06 0.45 -0.30
CA TYR A 207 12.67 1.85 -0.51
C TYR A 207 13.66 2.62 -1.40
N GLU A 208 14.94 2.22 -1.44
CA GLU A 208 15.89 2.76 -2.43
C GLU A 208 15.43 2.53 -3.87
N LYS A 209 14.74 1.42 -4.14
CA LYS A 209 14.17 1.13 -5.49
C LYS A 209 13.08 2.10 -5.91
N LEU A 210 12.48 2.83 -4.97
CA LEU A 210 11.47 3.84 -5.26
C LEU A 210 12.06 5.18 -5.69
N GLN A 211 13.37 5.40 -5.49
CA GLN A 211 14.03 6.67 -5.80
C GLN A 211 14.07 6.91 -7.31
N ALA A 212 13.84 8.17 -7.69
CA ALA A 212 14.13 8.65 -9.04
C ALA A 212 15.64 8.71 -9.28
N SER A 213 16.06 8.51 -10.52
CA SER A 213 17.47 8.61 -10.90
C SER A 213 17.91 10.07 -11.14
N GLY A 214 19.21 10.32 -10.94
CA GLY A 214 19.89 11.59 -11.24
C GLY A 214 19.99 12.56 -10.07
N ASN A 215 20.07 13.88 -10.35
CA ASN A 215 20.29 14.90 -9.32
C ASN A 215 18.98 15.27 -8.62
N VAL A 216 18.54 14.43 -7.68
CA VAL A 216 17.26 14.54 -6.97
C VAL A 216 17.47 14.46 -5.47
N ILE A 217 16.57 15.07 -4.69
CA ILE A 217 16.54 14.88 -3.23
C ILE A 217 16.02 13.47 -2.94
N ASN A 218 16.89 12.61 -2.40
CA ASN A 218 16.58 11.20 -2.13
C ASN A 218 16.56 10.87 -0.63
N PHE A 219 16.32 9.60 -0.27
CA PHE A 219 16.26 9.16 1.13
C PHE A 219 17.58 9.42 1.88
N GLU A 220 18.73 9.20 1.23
CA GLU A 220 20.04 9.43 1.85
C GLU A 220 20.26 10.89 2.24
N GLU A 221 19.80 11.83 1.40
CA GLU A 221 19.90 13.25 1.71
C GLU A 221 19.00 13.71 2.86
N LEU A 222 17.96 12.95 3.19
CA LEU A 222 17.09 13.25 4.33
C LEU A 222 17.61 12.64 5.63
N LYS A 223 18.62 11.76 5.58
CA LYS A 223 19.24 11.17 6.77
C LYS A 223 20.14 12.17 7.46
N ASN A 224 20.14 12.10 8.79
CA ASN A 224 20.95 12.92 9.69
C ASN A 224 20.78 14.42 9.40
N VAL A 225 21.57 15.23 10.10
CA VAL A 225 21.52 16.68 9.94
C VAL A 225 22.03 17.07 8.55
N ASN A 226 21.10 17.45 7.66
CA ASN A 226 21.41 18.05 6.37
C ASN A 226 21.02 19.53 6.36
N HIS A 227 21.98 20.40 6.69
CA HIS A 227 21.77 21.85 6.76
C HIS A 227 21.41 22.50 5.40
N ASN A 228 21.51 21.76 4.29
CA ASN A 228 21.07 22.25 2.97
C ASN A 228 19.58 22.07 2.73
N LEU A 229 18.90 21.25 3.55
CA LEU A 229 17.47 20.95 3.44
C LEU A 229 16.71 21.32 4.73
N PHE A 230 17.37 21.25 5.89
CA PHE A 230 16.75 21.49 7.19
C PHE A 230 17.45 22.61 7.95
N LYS A 231 16.70 23.33 8.78
CA LYS A 231 17.27 24.24 9.78
C LYS A 231 17.77 23.46 10.99
N ASP A 232 18.68 24.05 11.74
CA ASP A 232 19.40 23.42 12.87
C ASP A 232 18.50 22.85 13.98
N LYS A 233 17.23 23.28 14.06
CA LYS A 233 16.26 22.76 15.03
C LYS A 233 15.85 21.31 14.74
N PHE A 234 15.97 20.85 13.50
CA PHE A 234 15.63 19.48 13.13
C PHE A 234 16.91 18.65 12.98
N GLY A 235 17.07 17.65 13.86
CA GLY A 235 18.23 16.75 13.87
C GLY A 235 18.33 15.81 12.65
N GLY A 236 17.39 15.91 11.72
CA GLY A 236 17.26 15.00 10.60
C GLY A 236 16.63 13.66 10.96
N PHE A 237 16.49 12.82 9.96
CA PHE A 237 15.93 11.48 10.13
C PHE A 237 17.04 10.46 10.41
N SER A 238 16.80 9.55 11.35
CA SER A 238 17.69 8.42 11.63
C SER A 238 16.89 7.16 11.98
N VAL A 239 17.59 6.03 12.17
CA VAL A 239 17.00 4.80 12.72
C VAL A 239 16.29 5.09 14.06
N GLY A 240 16.79 6.08 14.80
CA GLY A 240 16.26 6.58 16.07
C GLY A 240 14.99 7.45 15.97
N THR A 241 14.44 7.66 14.76
CA THR A 241 13.26 8.56 14.59
C THR A 241 12.00 7.95 15.20
N LYS A 242 11.85 6.62 15.17
CA LYS A 242 10.63 5.95 15.67
C LYS A 242 10.49 6.08 17.19
N GLU A 243 11.59 6.24 17.90
CA GLU A 243 11.67 6.43 19.35
C GLU A 243 11.12 7.80 19.78
N LEU A 244 10.97 8.74 18.84
CA LEU A 244 10.26 10.00 19.08
C LEU A 244 8.73 9.83 19.09
N LEU A 245 8.22 8.71 18.58
CA LEU A 245 6.79 8.41 18.48
C LEU A 245 6.31 7.40 19.53
N PHE A 246 7.22 6.62 20.11
CA PHE A 246 6.88 5.54 21.02
C PHE A 246 7.69 5.58 22.31
N ASP A 247 7.02 5.22 23.41
CA ASP A 247 7.64 4.75 24.65
C ASP A 247 7.53 3.23 24.74
N TYR A 248 8.47 2.66 25.49
CA TYR A 248 8.57 1.23 25.73
C TYR A 248 8.31 0.96 27.20
N LYS A 249 7.46 -0.02 27.50
CA LYS A 249 7.17 -0.40 28.89
C LYS A 249 8.36 -1.13 29.50
N ASP A 250 8.86 -0.61 30.62
CA ASP A 250 10.02 -1.13 31.35
C ASP A 250 9.98 -2.66 31.54
N GLY A 251 11.08 -3.31 31.18
CA GLY A 251 11.28 -4.75 31.23
C GLY A 251 10.80 -5.50 29.98
N LEU A 252 9.84 -4.96 29.22
CA LEU A 252 9.31 -5.61 28.02
C LEU A 252 10.19 -5.38 26.78
N GLU A 253 11.02 -4.34 26.77
CA GLU A 253 11.98 -4.03 25.70
C GLU A 253 13.05 -5.10 25.49
N LYS A 254 13.30 -5.93 26.49
CA LYS A 254 14.19 -7.09 26.38
C LYS A 254 13.49 -8.31 25.79
N LEU A 255 12.17 -8.38 25.94
CA LEU A 255 11.36 -9.55 25.58
C LEU A 255 10.83 -9.47 24.14
N TYR A 256 10.59 -8.25 23.66
CA TYR A 256 9.94 -8.02 22.38
C TYR A 256 10.74 -7.09 21.48
N LYS A 257 10.51 -7.27 20.17
CA LYS A 257 11.01 -6.40 19.11
C LYS A 257 9.82 -5.90 18.28
N ASN A 258 9.98 -4.75 17.65
CA ASN A 258 8.95 -4.18 16.80
C ASN A 258 9.49 -3.66 15.47
N LYS A 259 8.62 -3.70 14.47
CA LYS A 259 8.86 -3.22 13.12
C LYS A 259 7.64 -2.46 12.60
N ILE A 260 7.85 -1.24 12.09
CA ILE A 260 6.80 -0.56 11.33
C ILE A 260 6.67 -1.27 9.99
N THR A 261 5.50 -1.83 9.71
CA THR A 261 5.23 -2.61 8.48
C THR A 261 4.42 -1.81 7.47
N GLN A 262 3.57 -0.90 7.94
CA GLN A 262 2.76 -0.03 7.10
C GLN A 262 2.64 1.36 7.69
N ALA A 263 2.45 2.35 6.82
CA ALA A 263 2.15 3.71 7.19
C ALA A 263 1.02 4.27 6.32
N SER A 264 0.28 5.21 6.89
CA SER A 264 -0.68 6.07 6.21
C SER A 264 -0.33 7.49 6.59
N PHE A 265 -0.41 8.39 5.61
CA PHE A 265 -0.18 9.80 5.84
C PHE A 265 -1.38 10.61 5.33
N ASP A 266 -1.57 11.79 5.92
CA ASP A 266 -2.57 12.77 5.52
C ASP A 266 -1.97 14.16 5.67
N ASP A 267 -1.38 14.67 4.59
CA ASP A 267 -0.80 16.02 4.57
C ASP A 267 -1.88 17.12 4.48
N ILE A 268 -3.15 16.75 4.24
CA ILE A 268 -4.29 17.66 4.21
C ILE A 268 -4.68 18.04 5.65
N ASN A 269 -4.66 17.06 6.56
CA ASN A 269 -5.10 17.23 7.95
C ASN A 269 -3.98 17.13 9.00
N GLY A 270 -2.76 16.72 8.62
CA GLY A 270 -1.62 16.60 9.53
C GLY A 270 -1.70 15.35 10.40
N ILE A 271 -2.00 14.20 9.80
CA ILE A 271 -2.20 12.92 10.49
C ILE A 271 -1.25 11.86 9.93
N LEU A 272 -0.58 11.14 10.83
CA LEU A 272 0.23 9.95 10.51
C LEU A 272 -0.39 8.75 11.22
N LYS A 273 -0.54 7.62 10.52
CA LYS A 273 -0.90 6.34 11.14
C LYS A 273 0.17 5.31 10.83
N LEU A 274 0.48 4.47 11.81
CA LEU A 274 1.50 3.43 11.71
C LEU A 274 0.90 2.09 12.11
N SER A 275 1.17 1.06 11.33
CA SER A 275 0.93 -0.33 11.71
C SER A 275 2.26 -0.95 12.12
N VAL A 276 2.32 -1.47 13.34
CA VAL A 276 3.54 -1.98 13.95
C VAL A 276 3.36 -3.44 14.30
N ASP A 277 4.20 -4.29 13.71
CA ASP A 277 4.30 -5.69 14.06
C ASP A 277 5.21 -5.84 15.28
N ILE A 278 4.73 -6.56 16.29
CA ILE A 278 5.41 -6.80 17.57
C ILE A 278 5.60 -8.30 17.73
N GLN A 279 6.85 -8.72 17.89
CA GLN A 279 7.26 -10.12 17.94
C GLN A 279 8.11 -10.38 19.19
N ASN A 280 8.28 -11.66 19.53
CA ASN A 280 9.29 -12.04 20.52
C ASN A 280 10.69 -11.71 19.99
N SER A 281 11.55 -11.20 20.87
CA SER A 281 12.97 -11.04 20.57
C SER A 281 13.62 -12.41 20.34
N ASP A 282 13.25 -13.39 21.17
CA ASP A 282 13.76 -14.76 21.13
C ASP A 282 12.69 -15.77 20.68
N ASN A 283 13.12 -16.78 19.93
CA ASN A 283 12.27 -17.86 19.41
C ASN A 283 11.78 -18.85 20.48
N SER A 284 12.23 -18.71 21.73
CA SER A 284 11.86 -19.57 22.86
C SER A 284 10.49 -19.24 23.45
N SER A 285 10.02 -18.00 23.24
CA SER A 285 8.70 -17.55 23.71
C SER A 285 7.59 -18.07 22.80
N ARG A 286 6.52 -18.57 23.43
CA ARG A 286 5.32 -19.11 22.76
C ARG A 286 4.25 -18.06 22.51
N GLU A 287 4.44 -16.83 22.97
CA GLU A 287 3.44 -15.78 22.76
C GLU A 287 3.38 -15.39 21.28
N PRO A 288 2.18 -15.33 20.66
CA PRO A 288 2.06 -14.96 19.25
C PRO A 288 2.47 -13.50 19.00
N SER A 289 2.90 -13.22 17.77
CA SER A 289 3.08 -11.85 17.29
C SER A 289 1.75 -11.14 17.22
N ILE A 290 1.76 -9.81 17.41
CA ILE A 290 0.57 -8.97 17.24
C ILE A 290 0.88 -7.81 16.32
N VAL A 291 -0.16 -7.27 15.69
CA VAL A 291 -0.10 -6.02 14.94
C VAL A 291 -0.89 -4.96 15.71
N LYS A 292 -0.27 -3.82 15.97
CA LYS A 292 -0.88 -2.68 16.68
C LYS A 292 -0.84 -1.44 15.81
N GLU A 293 -1.97 -0.79 15.68
CA GLU A 293 -2.10 0.46 14.94
C GLU A 293 -2.03 1.68 15.87
N PHE A 294 -1.35 2.71 15.41
CA PHE A 294 -1.15 3.97 16.14
C PHE A 294 -1.54 5.15 15.26
N THR A 295 -2.10 6.20 15.86
CA THR A 295 -2.54 7.40 15.14
C THR A 295 -2.01 8.65 15.82
N PHE A 296 -1.19 9.40 15.10
CA PHE A 296 -0.57 10.63 15.54
C PHE A 296 -1.19 11.81 14.79
N LYS A 297 -1.63 12.82 15.55
CA LYS A 297 -2.22 14.05 15.04
C LYS A 297 -1.36 15.24 15.41
N GLY A 298 -1.48 16.33 14.66
CA GLY A 298 -0.79 17.59 14.95
C GLY A 298 0.54 17.77 14.20
N PHE A 299 0.81 16.92 13.21
CA PHE A 299 1.85 17.16 12.22
C PHE A 299 1.47 18.34 11.31
N ARG A 300 2.42 18.76 10.48
CA ARG A 300 2.20 19.83 9.52
C ARG A 300 1.14 19.44 8.51
N LYS A 301 0.34 20.43 8.12
CA LYS A 301 -0.67 20.29 7.08
C LYS A 301 -0.63 21.42 6.09
N ALA A 302 -1.20 21.18 4.92
CA ALA A 302 -1.33 22.18 3.88
C ALA A 302 -2.21 23.37 4.29
N ASN A 303 -1.78 24.57 3.92
CA ASN A 303 -2.59 25.77 4.03
C ASN A 303 -3.37 26.00 2.74
N PHE A 304 -4.60 25.49 2.68
CA PHE A 304 -5.49 25.68 1.52
C PHE A 304 -6.13 27.06 1.46
N LYS A 305 -6.17 27.80 2.59
CA LYS A 305 -6.77 29.14 2.64
C LYS A 305 -5.80 30.17 2.07
N ASN A 306 -4.52 30.05 2.41
CA ASN A 306 -3.44 30.89 1.90
C ASN A 306 -2.35 30.01 1.27
N PRO A 307 -2.51 29.58 0.01
CA PRO A 307 -1.53 28.74 -0.70
C PRO A 307 -0.08 29.22 -0.63
N GLU A 308 0.14 30.53 -0.73
CA GLU A 308 1.46 31.17 -0.70
C GLU A 308 2.16 31.08 0.68
N GLN A 309 1.44 30.70 1.74
CA GLN A 309 2.00 30.47 3.07
C GLN A 309 2.47 29.03 3.29
N ASN A 310 2.34 28.15 2.30
CA ASN A 310 2.96 26.81 2.35
C ASN A 310 4.48 26.90 2.19
N VAL A 311 5.18 25.82 2.53
CA VAL A 311 6.65 25.78 2.49
C VAL A 311 7.23 25.85 1.08
N ILE A 312 6.45 25.50 0.06
CA ILE A 312 6.88 25.50 -1.34
C ILE A 312 6.51 26.85 -1.95
N SER A 313 7.53 27.59 -2.40
CA SER A 313 7.37 28.73 -3.30
C SER A 313 7.90 28.33 -4.68
N VAL A 314 7.09 28.57 -5.72
CA VAL A 314 7.43 28.25 -7.11
C VAL A 314 7.48 29.55 -7.91
N PHE A 315 8.45 29.66 -8.82
CA PHE A 315 8.58 30.85 -9.66
C PHE A 315 9.23 30.54 -11.01
N LEU A 316 9.00 31.44 -11.97
CA LEU A 316 9.62 31.43 -13.29
C LEU A 316 10.41 32.72 -13.46
N THR A 317 11.71 32.65 -13.75
CA THR A 317 12.49 33.88 -13.95
C THR A 317 12.35 34.42 -15.36
N GLN A 318 12.73 35.68 -15.57
CA GLN A 318 12.72 36.31 -16.89
C GLN A 318 13.64 35.59 -17.88
N SER A 319 14.83 35.15 -17.46
CA SER A 319 15.76 34.44 -18.34
C SER A 319 15.21 33.08 -18.76
N ASP A 320 14.59 32.34 -17.83
CA ASP A 320 13.98 31.07 -18.17
C ASP A 320 12.75 31.25 -19.06
N PHE A 321 11.98 32.31 -18.86
CA PHE A 321 10.85 32.61 -19.74
C PHE A 321 11.31 32.95 -21.16
N ARG A 322 12.40 33.72 -21.30
CA ARG A 322 13.05 33.95 -22.60
C ARG A 322 13.42 32.63 -23.29
N GLU A 323 14.05 31.70 -22.57
CA GLU A 323 14.41 30.39 -23.14
C GLU A 323 13.17 29.58 -23.56
N ILE A 324 12.05 29.65 -22.83
CA ILE A 324 10.79 29.01 -23.23
C ILE A 324 10.31 29.60 -24.56
N ILE A 325 10.35 30.93 -24.73
CA ILE A 325 9.93 31.61 -25.96
C ILE A 325 10.79 31.14 -27.14
N GLU A 326 12.11 31.09 -26.96
CA GLU A 326 13.07 30.63 -27.97
C GLU A 326 12.84 29.15 -28.35
N ASN A 327 12.58 28.28 -27.37
CA ASN A 327 12.37 26.83 -27.60
C ASN A 327 11.02 26.49 -28.22
N THR A 328 10.00 27.33 -28.05
CA THR A 328 8.62 27.05 -28.50
C THR A 328 8.18 27.90 -29.69
N ASN A 329 8.99 28.86 -30.15
CA ASN A 329 8.64 29.84 -31.18
C ASN A 329 7.37 30.66 -30.87
N ILE A 330 6.99 30.80 -29.59
CA ILE A 330 5.82 31.61 -29.16
C ILE A 330 5.89 33.03 -29.75
N GLU A 331 7.08 33.62 -29.83
CA GLU A 331 7.27 34.99 -30.31
C GLU A 331 6.67 35.24 -31.70
N LYS A 332 6.93 34.33 -32.66
CA LYS A 332 6.41 34.45 -34.03
C LYS A 332 4.89 34.40 -34.06
N ILE A 333 4.30 33.54 -33.23
CA ILE A 333 2.84 33.37 -33.12
C ILE A 333 2.22 34.64 -32.54
N ILE A 334 2.79 35.16 -31.45
CA ILE A 334 2.30 36.37 -30.79
C ILE A 334 2.42 37.59 -31.72
N LYS A 335 3.56 37.78 -32.40
CA LYS A 335 3.71 38.85 -33.40
C LYS A 335 2.64 38.76 -34.49
N ASN A 336 2.40 37.58 -35.04
CA ASN A 336 1.35 37.36 -36.06
C ASN A 336 -0.07 37.68 -35.56
N ILE A 337 -0.39 37.38 -34.30
CA ILE A 337 -1.70 37.68 -33.70
C ILE A 337 -1.82 39.20 -33.51
N VAL A 338 -0.80 39.83 -32.94
CA VAL A 338 -0.82 41.25 -32.57
C VAL A 338 -0.80 42.16 -33.79
N GLU A 339 0.00 41.84 -34.81
CA GLU A 339 0.04 42.60 -36.08
C GLU A 339 -1.31 42.63 -36.80
N LYS A 340 -2.12 41.57 -36.62
CA LYS A 340 -3.47 41.46 -37.20
C LYS A 340 -4.56 42.04 -36.30
N SER A 341 -4.24 42.40 -35.06
CA SER A 341 -5.20 42.93 -34.08
C SER A 341 -5.06 44.44 -33.95
N ASN A 342 -6.18 45.17 -33.87
CA ASN A 342 -6.20 46.59 -33.55
C ASN A 342 -6.08 46.88 -32.04
N ASN A 343 -6.02 45.85 -31.19
CA ASN A 343 -5.95 45.98 -29.73
C ASN A 343 -4.50 46.10 -29.25
N THR A 344 -4.30 46.98 -28.26
CA THR A 344 -3.00 47.28 -27.65
C THR A 344 -2.58 46.28 -26.57
N ASP A 345 -3.55 45.62 -25.92
CA ASP A 345 -3.35 44.55 -24.94
C ASP A 345 -4.08 43.29 -25.40
N ASN A 346 -3.32 42.24 -25.72
CA ASN A 346 -3.89 40.96 -26.15
C ASN A 346 -3.59 39.90 -25.11
N ASN A 347 -4.55 39.66 -24.22
CA ASN A 347 -4.50 38.51 -23.33
C ASN A 347 -4.90 37.24 -24.10
N ILE A 348 -3.92 36.41 -24.45
CA ILE A 348 -4.07 35.25 -25.33
C ILE A 348 -4.00 33.97 -24.50
N SER A 349 -5.11 33.23 -24.43
CA SER A 349 -5.15 31.90 -23.81
C SER A 349 -4.43 30.87 -24.70
N VAL A 350 -3.41 30.21 -24.18
CA VAL A 350 -2.68 29.15 -24.91
C VAL A 350 -3.57 27.92 -25.10
N GLU A 351 -4.44 27.59 -24.14
CA GLU A 351 -5.32 26.43 -24.26
C GLU A 351 -6.52 26.64 -25.21
N ASN A 352 -7.03 27.87 -25.34
CA ASN A 352 -8.29 28.13 -26.04
C ASN A 352 -8.14 28.90 -27.35
N ASN A 353 -6.93 29.33 -27.72
CA ASN A 353 -6.71 30.11 -28.95
C ASN A 353 -6.32 29.19 -30.13
N SER A 354 -6.96 29.40 -31.29
CA SER A 354 -6.77 28.56 -32.49
C SER A 354 -5.35 28.55 -33.06
N HIS A 355 -4.51 29.52 -32.70
CA HIS A 355 -3.10 29.54 -33.09
C HIS A 355 -2.22 28.58 -32.28
N PHE A 356 -2.73 28.04 -31.17
CA PHE A 356 -2.04 27.09 -30.29
C PHE A 356 -2.72 25.73 -30.37
N ASN A 357 -2.20 24.85 -31.23
CA ASN A 357 -2.70 23.48 -31.31
C ASN A 357 -2.27 22.64 -30.09
N GLU A 358 -2.90 21.48 -29.89
CA GLU A 358 -2.66 20.60 -28.74
C GLU A 358 -1.18 20.21 -28.58
N PHE A 359 -0.48 19.95 -29.69
CA PHE A 359 0.95 19.61 -29.67
C PHE A 359 1.79 20.76 -29.11
N LEU A 360 1.58 21.97 -29.61
CA LEU A 360 2.30 23.16 -29.15
C LEU A 360 1.95 23.47 -27.69
N THR A 361 0.68 23.38 -27.30
CA THR A 361 0.26 23.59 -25.90
C THR A 361 0.95 22.61 -24.95
N LYS A 362 1.05 21.32 -25.32
CA LYS A 362 1.82 20.32 -24.56
C LYS A 362 3.31 20.65 -24.52
N GLN A 363 3.89 21.13 -25.62
CA GLN A 363 5.30 21.55 -25.67
C GLN A 363 5.56 22.73 -24.74
N ILE A 364 4.69 23.75 -24.75
CA ILE A 364 4.78 24.92 -23.86
C ILE A 364 4.71 24.47 -22.40
N LYS A 365 3.73 23.63 -22.02
CA LYS A 365 3.63 23.11 -20.64
C LYS A 365 4.87 22.35 -20.20
N ARG A 366 5.47 21.54 -21.08
CA ARG A 366 6.72 20.81 -20.78
C ARG A 366 7.91 21.74 -20.58
N GLU A 367 8.06 22.76 -21.42
CA GLU A 367 9.13 23.75 -21.28
C GLU A 367 8.93 24.62 -20.03
N VAL A 368 7.70 25.03 -19.73
CA VAL A 368 7.37 25.71 -18.47
C VAL A 368 7.74 24.85 -17.27
N LEU A 369 7.26 23.60 -17.20
CA LEU A 369 7.55 22.68 -16.09
C LEU A 369 9.05 22.49 -15.87
N LYS A 370 9.80 22.31 -16.97
CA LYS A 370 11.25 22.16 -16.95
C LYS A 370 11.91 23.39 -16.31
N LYS A 371 11.43 24.59 -16.62
CA LYS A 371 12.03 25.86 -16.21
C LYS A 371 11.57 26.40 -14.87
N LEU A 372 10.51 25.86 -14.29
CA LEU A 372 10.05 26.23 -12.96
C LEU A 372 11.12 25.96 -11.89
N LYS A 373 11.31 26.95 -11.02
CA LYS A 373 12.21 26.90 -9.88
C LYS A 373 11.43 26.84 -8.58
N VAL A 374 12.02 26.18 -7.59
CA VAL A 374 11.43 25.99 -6.28
C VAL A 374 12.36 26.55 -5.22
N THR A 375 11.79 27.29 -4.28
CA THR A 375 12.44 27.64 -3.02
C THR A 375 11.60 27.07 -1.88
N ILE A 376 12.27 26.47 -0.89
CA ILE A 376 11.61 25.96 0.31
C ILE A 376 11.86 26.89 1.48
N ILE A 377 10.80 27.54 1.97
CA ILE A 377 10.87 28.54 3.04
C ILE A 377 9.86 28.15 4.12
N ASP A 378 10.36 27.83 5.31
CA ASP A 378 9.50 27.60 6.47
C ASP A 378 9.56 28.74 7.47
N ASN A 379 8.52 29.57 7.41
CA ASN A 379 8.30 30.72 8.29
C ASN A 379 7.54 30.36 9.57
N GLU A 380 6.85 29.20 9.60
CA GLU A 380 5.95 28.83 10.69
C GLU A 380 6.66 28.03 11.77
N HIS A 381 7.26 26.89 11.39
CA HIS A 381 7.89 25.96 12.33
C HIS A 381 9.42 26.01 12.28
N SER A 382 9.99 26.68 11.28
CA SER A 382 11.44 26.75 11.06
C SER A 382 12.12 25.39 11.03
N ILE A 383 11.51 24.42 10.35
CA ILE A 383 12.07 23.09 10.09
C ILE A 383 12.79 23.06 8.75
N TYR A 384 12.15 23.55 7.70
CA TYR A 384 12.67 23.47 6.34
C TYR A 384 13.51 24.69 5.97
N ASN A 385 14.63 24.46 5.30
CA ASN A 385 15.43 25.51 4.69
C ASN A 385 16.23 24.94 3.52
N SER A 386 15.80 25.25 2.29
CA SER A 386 16.68 24.97 1.16
C SER A 386 17.64 26.13 0.97
N THR A 387 18.93 25.88 1.18
CA THR A 387 20.00 26.88 1.01
C THR A 387 20.25 27.24 -0.46
N GLN A 388 19.62 26.50 -1.38
CA GLN A 388 19.74 26.68 -2.82
C GLN A 388 18.37 26.69 -3.49
N THR A 389 18.29 27.29 -4.68
CA THR A 389 17.12 27.14 -5.54
C THR A 389 17.09 25.74 -6.16
N LEU A 390 15.97 25.05 -5.98
CA LEU A 390 15.72 23.70 -6.51
C LEU A 390 14.98 23.78 -7.85
N ALA A 391 14.94 22.65 -8.56
CA ALA A 391 14.10 22.44 -9.72
C ALA A 391 12.85 21.61 -9.33
N ILE A 392 11.76 21.75 -10.09
CA ILE A 392 10.64 20.82 -9.97
C ILE A 392 11.10 19.42 -10.39
N GLN A 393 11.52 19.25 -11.64
CA GLN A 393 11.93 17.97 -12.21
C GLN A 393 13.44 17.89 -12.50
N ASN A 394 13.97 16.67 -12.50
CA ASN A 394 15.36 16.40 -12.84
C ASN A 394 15.65 16.80 -14.29
N GLN A 395 16.77 17.48 -14.51
CA GLN A 395 17.27 17.83 -15.83
C GLN A 395 18.63 17.15 -16.05
N LYS A 396 18.77 16.37 -17.14
CA LYS A 396 20.01 15.65 -17.46
C LYS A 396 21.27 16.52 -17.45
N ASN A 397 21.15 17.80 -17.81
CA ASN A 397 22.27 18.76 -17.87
C ASN A 397 22.08 19.94 -16.87
N GLY A 398 21.18 19.79 -15.89
CA GLY A 398 20.87 20.85 -14.94
C GLY A 398 21.73 20.74 -13.67
N ASN A 399 22.26 21.88 -13.22
CA ASN A 399 23.02 21.94 -11.97
C ASN A 399 22.12 21.95 -10.73
N LYS A 400 20.80 22.13 -10.89
CA LYS A 400 19.85 22.22 -9.78
C LYS A 400 19.31 20.86 -9.42
N ARG A 401 19.22 20.61 -8.12
CA ARG A 401 18.62 19.40 -7.57
C ARG A 401 17.09 19.47 -7.69
N SER A 402 16.48 18.36 -8.07
CA SER A 402 15.03 18.20 -8.23
C SER A 402 14.35 17.82 -6.92
N ILE A 403 13.17 18.37 -6.65
CA ILE A 403 12.32 17.93 -5.53
C ILE A 403 11.60 16.61 -5.81
N LEU A 404 11.40 16.28 -7.09
CA LEU A 404 10.78 15.01 -7.51
C LEU A 404 11.80 13.86 -7.39
N GLY A 405 11.93 13.35 -6.17
CA GLY A 405 12.90 12.33 -5.75
C GLY A 405 12.42 10.89 -5.79
N LEU A 406 11.13 10.65 -6.06
CA LEU A 406 10.54 9.32 -6.19
C LEU A 406 10.11 9.06 -7.65
N ASN A 407 10.09 7.79 -8.03
CA ASN A 407 9.56 7.34 -9.31
C ASN A 407 8.11 7.83 -9.51
N GLY A 408 7.71 8.02 -10.77
CA GLY A 408 6.38 8.54 -11.09
C GLY A 408 6.22 10.05 -10.94
N ASN A 409 7.32 10.83 -10.97
CA ASN A 409 7.30 12.29 -10.80
C ASN A 409 6.73 12.73 -9.45
N MET A 410 7.07 11.99 -8.40
CA MET A 410 6.65 12.29 -7.03
C MET A 410 7.82 12.83 -6.21
N SER A 411 7.51 13.68 -5.24
CA SER A 411 8.50 14.27 -4.34
C SER A 411 8.58 13.51 -3.04
N LEU A 412 9.76 13.53 -2.41
CA LEU A 412 9.94 13.10 -1.03
C LEU A 412 10.01 14.30 -0.07
N TYR A 413 10.52 15.43 -0.58
CA TYR A 413 10.80 16.63 0.18
C TYR A 413 10.15 17.86 -0.49
N PRO A 414 9.51 18.76 0.29
CA PRO A 414 9.30 18.70 1.74
C PRO A 414 8.12 17.80 2.17
N PHE A 415 7.29 17.39 1.21
CA PHE A 415 6.18 16.45 1.35
C PHE A 415 5.97 15.70 0.04
N ASN A 416 5.08 14.71 0.03
CA ASN A 416 4.82 13.89 -1.13
C ASN A 416 3.78 14.54 -2.03
N THR A 417 4.22 15.02 -3.19
CA THR A 417 3.36 15.59 -4.22
C THR A 417 3.82 15.18 -5.62
N GLN A 418 2.87 15.05 -6.55
CA GLN A 418 3.13 14.80 -7.95
C GLN A 418 2.91 16.08 -8.77
N ILE A 419 3.95 16.54 -9.46
CA ILE A 419 3.86 17.73 -10.31
C ILE A 419 4.28 17.35 -11.73
N THR A 420 3.37 17.51 -12.69
CA THR A 420 3.59 17.19 -14.10
C THR A 420 3.21 18.37 -14.99
N SER A 421 3.32 18.22 -16.31
CA SER A 421 2.87 19.25 -17.25
C SER A 421 1.37 19.52 -17.13
N ASP A 422 0.61 18.53 -16.66
CA ASP A 422 -0.83 18.63 -16.51
C ASP A 422 -1.22 19.44 -15.27
N SER A 423 -0.30 19.62 -14.32
CA SER A 423 -0.45 20.53 -13.18
C SER A 423 -0.46 22.00 -13.59
N ILE A 424 -0.01 22.34 -14.80
CA ILE A 424 0.00 23.70 -15.32
C ILE A 424 -1.32 23.96 -16.06
N LYS A 425 -2.12 24.89 -15.54
CA LYS A 425 -3.44 25.26 -16.05
C LYS A 425 -3.47 26.73 -16.46
N GLU A 426 -4.38 27.05 -17.36
CA GLU A 426 -4.78 28.42 -17.66
C GLU A 426 -3.58 29.31 -18.02
N ILE A 427 -2.82 28.91 -19.05
CA ILE A 427 -1.69 29.70 -19.51
C ILE A 427 -2.20 30.86 -20.37
N TYR A 428 -1.83 32.06 -19.96
CA TYR A 428 -2.12 33.30 -20.66
C TYR A 428 -0.82 34.00 -21.05
N LEU A 429 -0.79 34.50 -22.28
CA LEU A 429 0.28 35.34 -22.81
C LEU A 429 -0.30 36.73 -23.07
N ASN A 430 0.27 37.76 -22.44
CA ASN A 430 -0.09 39.15 -22.70
C ASN A 430 1.07 39.87 -23.36
N TYR A 431 0.85 40.42 -24.55
CA TYR A 431 1.83 41.22 -25.27
C TYR A 431 1.45 42.70 -25.30
N GLU A 432 2.31 43.52 -24.71
CA GLU A 432 2.23 44.97 -24.69
C GLU A 432 3.07 45.53 -25.86
N LYS A 433 2.39 46.07 -26.88
CA LYS A 433 3.01 46.49 -28.14
C LYS A 433 4.01 47.65 -27.98
N GLU A 434 3.68 48.64 -27.14
CA GLU A 434 4.48 49.85 -26.96
C GLU A 434 5.86 49.55 -26.35
N ASN A 435 5.87 48.70 -25.33
CA ASN A 435 7.08 48.32 -24.60
C ASN A 435 7.73 47.02 -25.10
N LYS A 436 7.15 46.39 -26.14
CA LYS A 436 7.50 45.04 -26.62
C LYS A 436 7.59 44.02 -25.48
N LYS A 437 6.77 44.14 -24.45
CA LYS A 437 6.80 43.24 -23.29
C LYS A 437 5.85 42.08 -23.51
N LEU A 438 6.37 40.87 -23.39
CA LEU A 438 5.57 39.66 -23.30
C LEU A 438 5.53 39.23 -21.83
N LYS A 439 4.33 39.01 -21.30
CA LYS A 439 4.07 38.46 -19.97
C LYS A 439 3.44 37.08 -20.13
N ILE A 440 3.88 36.12 -19.32
CA ILE A 440 3.20 34.83 -19.12
C ILE A 440 2.58 34.80 -17.73
N GLU A 441 1.36 34.30 -17.65
CA GLU A 441 0.63 34.07 -16.41
C GLU A 441 -0.01 32.67 -16.47
N PHE A 442 0.11 31.88 -15.41
CA PHE A 442 -0.53 30.57 -15.34
C PHE A 442 -0.75 30.12 -13.91
N ASN A 443 -1.61 29.12 -13.77
CA ASN A 443 -1.90 28.48 -12.49
C ASN A 443 -1.15 27.15 -12.38
N LEU A 444 -0.48 26.94 -11.26
CA LEU A 444 0.16 25.67 -10.92
C LEU A 444 -0.64 24.98 -9.81
N GLU A 445 -1.20 23.82 -10.12
CA GLU A 445 -1.88 22.95 -9.17
C GLU A 445 -0.86 22.05 -8.46
N ILE A 446 -0.77 22.15 -7.13
CA ILE A 446 0.06 21.24 -6.32
C ILE A 446 -0.86 20.39 -5.44
N PRO A 447 -0.95 19.08 -5.70
CA PRO A 447 -1.77 18.17 -4.89
C PRO A 447 -1.12 17.84 -3.55
N PHE A 448 -1.95 17.76 -2.52
CA PHE A 448 -1.67 17.15 -1.23
C PHE A 448 -2.54 15.91 -1.08
N TYR A 449 -1.97 14.86 -0.48
CA TYR A 449 -2.59 13.55 -0.44
C TYR A 449 -2.88 13.09 0.99
N SER A 450 -3.87 12.20 1.08
CA SER A 450 -4.00 11.23 2.15
C SER A 450 -4.00 9.82 1.57
N THR A 451 -3.41 8.86 2.28
CA THR A 451 -3.28 7.46 1.84
C THR A 451 -3.88 6.51 2.87
N PRO A 452 -4.34 5.31 2.45
CA PRO A 452 -4.67 4.24 3.39
C PRO A 452 -3.38 3.66 3.99
N LEU A 453 -3.51 2.81 5.02
CA LEU A 453 -2.37 2.08 5.57
C LEU A 453 -1.83 1.12 4.50
N SER A 454 -0.57 1.27 4.14
CA SER A 454 0.13 0.38 3.21
C SER A 454 1.65 0.46 3.42
N ASP A 455 2.41 -0.30 2.65
CA ASP A 455 3.86 -0.17 2.58
C ASP A 455 4.32 1.02 1.74
N LEU A 456 3.41 1.87 1.23
CA LEU A 456 3.70 3.03 0.38
C LEU A 456 4.54 2.76 -0.89
N ARG A 457 4.75 1.48 -1.26
CA ARG A 457 5.45 1.09 -2.50
C ARG A 457 4.54 1.19 -3.72
N SER A 458 3.23 1.13 -3.49
CA SER A 458 2.20 1.45 -4.47
C SER A 458 1.56 2.80 -4.15
N HIS A 459 1.29 3.59 -5.19
CA HIS A 459 0.69 4.92 -5.04
C HIS A 459 -0.83 4.80 -4.89
N ALA A 460 -1.28 4.51 -3.67
CA ALA A 460 -2.70 4.50 -3.31
C ALA A 460 -3.08 5.83 -2.64
N VAL A 461 -4.06 6.55 -3.21
CA VAL A 461 -4.56 7.82 -2.69
C VAL A 461 -6.00 7.63 -2.21
N SER A 462 -6.27 8.00 -0.95
CA SER A 462 -7.61 8.04 -0.36
C SER A 462 -8.30 9.37 -0.59
N LEU A 463 -7.55 10.48 -0.46
CA LEU A 463 -8.05 11.83 -0.69
C LEU A 463 -6.97 12.67 -1.36
N GLU A 464 -7.38 13.51 -2.30
CA GLU A 464 -6.54 14.50 -2.95
C GLU A 464 -7.17 15.88 -2.78
N LYS A 465 -6.36 16.87 -2.41
CA LYS A 465 -6.75 18.27 -2.42
C LYS A 465 -5.60 19.13 -2.93
N LYS A 466 -5.91 20.07 -3.81
CA LYS A 466 -4.91 20.89 -4.49
C LYS A 466 -4.84 22.28 -3.90
N ILE A 467 -3.64 22.82 -3.82
CA ILE A 467 -3.44 24.28 -3.74
C ILE A 467 -3.22 24.83 -5.16
N LEU A 468 -3.53 26.11 -5.35
CA LEU A 468 -3.33 26.82 -6.60
C LEU A 468 -2.31 27.93 -6.36
N LEU A 469 -1.19 27.88 -7.08
CA LEU A 469 -0.18 28.95 -7.07
C LEU A 469 -0.25 29.71 -8.40
N LYS A 470 -0.35 31.03 -8.32
CA LYS A 470 -0.41 31.89 -9.50
C LYS A 470 0.99 32.35 -9.87
N ILE A 471 1.48 31.93 -11.03
CA ILE A 471 2.83 32.22 -11.49
C ILE A 471 2.79 33.28 -12.57
N THR A 472 3.70 34.25 -12.50
CA THR A 472 3.87 35.28 -13.50
C THR A 472 5.35 35.49 -13.81
N SER A 473 5.67 35.68 -15.09
CA SER A 473 6.98 36.16 -15.54
C SER A 473 6.80 37.09 -16.72
N GLN A 474 7.78 37.97 -16.96
CA GLN A 474 7.76 38.91 -18.08
C GLN A 474 9.13 39.02 -18.72
N TYR A 475 9.14 39.29 -20.02
CA TYR A 475 10.33 39.45 -20.83
C TYR A 475 10.10 40.52 -21.91
N THR A 476 11.09 41.37 -22.15
CA THR A 476 11.06 42.35 -23.25
C THR A 476 11.65 41.71 -24.50
N LEU A 477 10.85 41.63 -25.57
CA LEU A 477 11.30 41.15 -26.88
C LEU A 477 12.25 42.17 -27.51
N ASN A 478 13.28 41.69 -28.19
CA ASN A 478 14.21 42.53 -28.96
C ASN A 478 13.64 42.88 -30.34
#